data_AF-A0ABD0RMK9-F1
#
_entry.id   AF-A0ABD0RMK9-F1
#
_cell.length_a   1.000
_cell.length_b   1.000
_cell.length_c   1.000
_cell.angle_alpha   90.00
_cell.angle_beta   90.00
_cell.angle_gamma   90.00
#
_symmetry.space_group_name_H-M   'P 1'
#
loop_
_entity.id
_entity.type
_entity.pdbx_description
1 polymer ?
#
loop_
_entity_poly.entity_id
_entity_poly.type
_entity_poly.pdbx_seq_one_letter_code
_entity_poly.pdbx_strand_id
1 'polypeptide(L)'
;AHKTTRAVVERGIGQLKRRFHVLHGEVRLRPEKVSKVIIACAILHNICKVRQIAEPLEDGDEDEDEDNDEDGGEEDIHIPQGNLAQ
;
A
#
# COMPACT_ATOMS: atom_id res chain seq x y z
N ALA A 1 6.78 -18.81 8.73
CA ALA A 1 5.34 -18.65 8.49
C ALA A 1 4.80 -17.31 9.02
N HIS A 2 4.87 -17.04 10.34
CA HIS A 2 4.32 -15.79 10.92
C HIS A 2 5.06 -14.52 10.46
N LYS A 3 6.40 -14.56 10.37
CA LYS A 3 7.23 -13.43 9.93
C LYS A 3 6.91 -12.95 8.51
N THR A 4 6.73 -13.88 7.57
CA THR A 4 6.43 -13.59 6.16
C THR A 4 5.07 -12.93 5.98
N THR A 5 4.05 -13.39 6.71
CA THR A 5 2.70 -12.81 6.63
C THR A 5 2.70 -11.37 7.16
N ARG A 6 3.42 -11.14 8.25
CA ARG A 6 3.57 -9.79 8.83
C ARG A 6 4.25 -8.83 7.84
N ALA A 7 5.34 -9.26 7.21
CA ALA A 7 6.05 -8.45 6.23
C ALA A 7 5.17 -8.03 5.05
N VAL A 8 4.32 -8.93 4.53
CA VAL A 8 3.39 -8.61 3.44
C VAL A 8 2.36 -7.56 3.87
N VAL A 9 1.83 -7.67 5.10
CA VAL A 9 0.86 -6.70 5.64
C VAL A 9 1.51 -5.33 5.87
N GLU A 10 2.68 -5.30 6.49
CA GLU A 10 3.44 -4.07 6.75
C GLU A 10 3.79 -3.35 5.43
N ARG A 11 4.30 -4.09 4.44
CA ARG A 11 4.54 -3.57 3.08
C ARG A 11 3.27 -3.02 2.44
N GLY A 12 2.13 -3.70 2.58
CA GLY A 12 0.84 -3.23 2.05
C GLY A 12 0.37 -1.92 2.69
N ILE A 13 0.56 -1.78 4.00
CA ILE A 13 0.25 -0.55 4.73
C ILE A 13 1.16 0.60 4.29
N GLY A 14 2.47 0.36 4.13
CA GLY A 14 3.41 1.35 3.63
C GLY A 14 3.02 1.89 2.25
N GLN A 15 2.68 1.00 1.31
CA GLN A 15 2.22 1.37 -0.02
C GLN A 15 0.92 2.20 0.00
N LEU A 16 -0.01 1.89 0.91
CA LEU A 16 -1.25 2.67 1.06
C LEU A 16 -0.97 4.07 1.60
N LYS A 17 -0.07 4.22 2.58
CA LYS A 17 0.31 5.53 3.15
C LYS A 17 1.02 6.41 2.11
N ARG A 18 1.97 5.85 1.35
CA ARG A 18 2.67 6.56 0.27
C ARG A 18 1.73 6.99 -0.86
N ARG A 19 0.82 6.10 -1.27
CA ARG A 19 -0.08 6.36 -2.41
C ARG A 19 -1.23 7.31 -2.06
N PHE A 20 -1.68 7.34 -0.82
CA PHE A 20 -2.80 8.17 -0.38
C PHE A 20 -2.39 9.03 0.81
N HIS A 21 -2.05 10.30 0.56
CA HIS A 21 -1.62 11.25 1.60
C HIS A 21 -2.61 11.39 2.77
N VAL A 22 -3.91 11.11 2.54
CA VAL A 22 -4.93 11.05 3.61
C VAL A 22 -4.64 9.99 4.68
N LEU A 23 -3.79 9.00 4.40
CA LEU A 23 -3.35 7.96 5.33
C LEU A 23 -1.94 8.21 5.89
N HIS A 24 -1.23 9.22 5.37
CA HIS A 24 0.14 9.55 5.77
C HIS A 24 0.16 10.30 7.11
N GLY A 25 -0.69 11.31 7.27
CA GLY A 25 -0.77 12.13 8.48
C GLY A 25 -1.93 11.80 9.42
N GLU A 26 -2.13 12.66 10.42
CA GLU A 26 -3.23 12.56 11.38
C GLU A 26 -4.60 12.68 10.67
N VAL A 27 -5.42 11.63 10.73
CA VAL A 27 -6.75 11.65 10.13
C VAL A 27 -7.76 12.29 11.08
N ARG A 28 -8.09 13.55 10.82
CA ARG A 28 -9.12 14.33 11.55
C ARG A 28 -10.56 13.99 11.13
N LEU A 29 -10.86 12.70 11.01
CA LEU A 29 -12.20 12.20 10.72
C LEU A 29 -12.70 11.37 11.89
N ARG A 30 -14.02 11.35 12.07
CA ARG A 30 -14.64 10.41 13.01
C ARG A 30 -14.30 8.96 12.60
N PRO A 31 -14.12 8.03 13.55
CA PRO A 31 -13.74 6.64 13.24
C PRO A 31 -14.60 5.98 12.16
N GLU A 32 -15.92 6.23 12.16
CA GLU A 32 -16.85 5.65 11.20
C GLU A 32 -16.63 6.17 9.76
N LYS A 33 -16.06 7.37 9.63
CA LYS A 33 -15.65 7.94 8.35
C LYS A 33 -14.26 7.46 7.95
N VAL A 34 -13.31 7.41 8.90
CA VAL A 34 -11.95 6.90 8.66
C VAL A 34 -11.99 5.48 8.10
N SER A 35 -12.80 4.58 8.68
CA SER A 35 -12.91 3.21 8.19
C SER A 35 -13.33 3.14 6.72
N LYS A 36 -14.27 4.00 6.30
CA LYS A 36 -14.70 4.07 4.89
C LYS A 36 -13.60 4.58 3.97
N VAL A 37 -12.81 5.55 4.43
CA VAL A 37 -11.65 6.07 3.69
C VAL A 37 -10.61 4.97 3.50
N ILE A 38 -10.25 4.25 4.56
CA ILE A 38 -9.28 3.13 4.49
C ILE A 38 -9.76 2.07 3.49
N ILE A 39 -11.03 1.68 3.55
CA ILE A 39 -11.62 0.70 2.62
C ILE A 39 -11.55 1.21 1.18
N ALA A 40 -11.91 2.46 0.93
CA ALA A 40 -11.83 3.06 -0.39
C ALA A 40 -10.40 3.08 -0.94
N CYS A 41 -9.41 3.46 -0.10
CA CYS A 41 -8.00 3.42 -0.45
C CYS A 41 -7.52 2.01 -0.80
N ALA A 42 -7.93 0.99 -0.04
CA ALA A 42 -7.60 -0.41 -0.34
C ALA A 42 -8.19 -0.86 -1.69
N ILE A 43 -9.45 -0.54 -1.97
CA ILE A 43 -10.11 -0.86 -3.25
C ILE A 43 -9.38 -0.16 -4.41
N LEU A 44 -9.10 1.13 -4.28
CA LEU A 44 -8.38 1.91 -5.30
C LEU A 44 -6.97 1.37 -5.52
N HIS A 45 -6.25 1.02 -4.45
CA HIS A 45 -4.92 0.43 -4.54
C HIS A 45 -4.95 -0.89 -5.33
N ASN A 46 -5.92 -1.76 -5.05
CA ASN A 46 -6.08 -3.03 -5.77
C ASN A 46 -6.37 -2.79 -7.26
N ILE A 47 -7.21 -1.82 -7.58
CA ILE A 47 -7.48 -1.43 -8.98
C ILE A 47 -6.19 -0.95 -9.66
N CYS A 48 -5.40 -0.13 -8.98
CA CYS A 48 -4.11 0.33 -9.50
C CYS A 48 -3.13 -0.83 -9.74
N LYS A 49 -3.06 -1.81 -8.82
CA LYS A 49 -2.25 -3.02 -9.01
C LYS A 49 -2.70 -3.85 -10.22
N VAL A 50 -4.01 -4.09 -10.38
CA VAL A 50 -4.53 -4.82 -11.55
C VAL A 50 -4.23 -4.08 -12.85
N ARG A 51 -4.31 -2.75 -12.85
CA ARG A 51 -4.04 -1.92 -14.03
C ARG A 51 -2.57 -1.59 -14.24
N GLN A 52 -1.67 -2.12 -13.40
CA GLN A 52 -0.23 -1.84 -13.44
C GLN A 52 0.06 -0.33 -13.43
N ILE A 53 -0.75 0.43 -12.68
CA ILE A 53 -0.53 1.86 -12.47
C ILE A 53 0.66 1.98 -11.51
N ALA A 54 1.70 2.66 -11.96
CA ALA A 54 2.90 2.93 -11.18
C ALA A 54 2.54 3.52 -9.82
N GLU A 55 3.32 3.17 -8.80
CA GLU A 55 3.26 3.89 -7.54
C GLU A 55 3.81 5.30 -7.75
N PRO A 56 3.20 6.32 -7.10
CA PRO A 56 3.82 7.63 -7.06
C PRO A 56 5.26 7.47 -6.59
N LEU A 57 6.20 8.11 -7.28
CA LEU A 57 7.56 8.22 -6.78
C LEU A 57 7.48 8.96 -5.44
N GLU A 58 8.25 8.51 -4.45
CA GLU A 58 8.51 9.32 -3.26
C GLU A 58 9.24 10.58 -3.76
N ASP A 59 8.48 11.64 -4.05
CA ASP A 59 9.04 12.98 -3.98
C ASP A 59 9.48 13.10 -2.53
N GLY A 60 10.79 13.11 -2.29
CA GLY A 60 11.36 13.12 -0.96
C GLY A 60 10.95 14.39 -0.22
N ASP A 61 9.79 14.35 0.41
CA ASP A 61 9.44 15.25 1.49
C ASP A 61 10.26 14.77 2.69
N GLU A 62 11.36 15.49 2.95
CA GLU A 62 12.20 15.39 4.14
C GLU A 62 11.37 15.74 5.39
N ASP A 63 10.46 14.88 5.79
CA ASP A 63 9.87 14.91 7.13
C ASP A 63 10.37 13.66 7.87
N GLU A 64 11.29 13.90 8.81
CA GLU A 64 11.94 12.94 9.70
C GLU A 64 10.92 12.07 10.46
N ASP A 65 10.57 10.92 9.91
CA ASP A 65 10.14 9.76 10.70
C ASP A 65 11.19 8.66 10.46
N GLU A 66 12.25 8.68 11.27
CA GLU A 66 13.24 7.61 11.37
C GLU A 66 12.55 6.29 11.76
N ASP A 67 12.19 5.47 10.78
CA ASP A 67 12.15 4.02 10.92
C ASP A 67 12.78 3.42 9.66
N ASN A 68 14.11 3.43 9.67
CA ASN A 68 14.98 2.76 8.72
C ASN A 68 14.78 1.24 8.79
N ASP A 69 14.28 0.64 7.71
CA ASP A 69 14.52 -0.75 7.36
C ASP A 69 14.70 -0.84 5.84
N GLU A 70 15.92 -0.51 5.39
CA GLU A 70 16.45 -0.97 4.10
C GLU A 70 16.33 -2.50 4.00
N ASP A 71 15.50 -3.01 3.10
CA ASP A 71 15.78 -4.28 2.42
C ASP A 71 15.18 -4.22 1.01
N GLY A 72 16.02 -3.76 0.09
CA GLY A 72 15.80 -3.81 -1.35
C GLY A 72 15.82 -5.26 -1.82
N GLY A 73 14.64 -5.76 -2.16
CA GLY A 73 14.45 -7.04 -2.84
C GLY A 73 13.21 -6.94 -3.71
N GLU A 74 13.41 -6.47 -4.94
CA GLU A 74 12.42 -6.53 -6.02
C GLU A 74 12.20 -8.01 -6.40
N GLU A 75 11.28 -8.67 -5.72
CA GLU A 75 10.70 -9.93 -6.19
C GLU A 75 9.41 -9.62 -6.93
N ASP A 76 9.46 -9.71 -8.27
CA ASP A 76 8.30 -9.75 -9.15
C ASP A 76 7.35 -10.85 -8.69
N ILE A 77 6.29 -10.47 -7.95
CA ILE A 77 5.22 -11.39 -7.59
C ILE A 77 4.40 -11.65 -8.85
N HIS A 78 4.77 -12.69 -9.60
CA HIS A 78 3.97 -13.20 -10.71
C HIS A 78 2.60 -13.67 -10.18
N ILE A 79 1.57 -12.84 -10.34
CA ILE A 79 0.19 -13.24 -10.09
C ILE A 79 -0.27 -14.02 -11.33
N PRO A 80 -0.52 -15.34 -11.24
CA PRO A 80 -1.01 -16.09 -12.38
C PRO A 80 -2.39 -15.55 -12.74
N GLN A 81 -2.52 -15.03 -13.96
CA GLN A 81 -3.82 -14.67 -14.52
C GLN A 81 -4.63 -15.96 -14.63
N GLY A 82 -5.64 -16.11 -13.78
CA GLY A 82 -6.62 -17.19 -13.93
C GLY A 82 -7.25 -17.09 -15.31
N ASN A 83 -6.97 -18.08 -16.16
CA ASN A 83 -7.65 -18.23 -17.44
C ASN A 83 -9.16 -18.31 -17.19
N LEU A 84 -9.89 -17.28 -17.60
CA LEU A 84 -11.31 -17.43 -17.86
C LEU A 84 -11.43 -18.11 -19.23
N ALA A 85 -11.47 -19.44 -19.20
CA ALA A 85 -11.77 -20.24 -20.38
C ALA A 85 -13.18 -19.89 -20.86
N GLN A 86 -13.32 -19.56 -22.15
CA GLN A 86 -14.52 -19.81 -22.93
C GLN A 86 -14.35 -21.12 -23.69
#